data_AF-A0A484ZTW0-F1
#
_entry.id   AF-A0A484ZTW0-F1
#
_cell.length_a   1.000
_cell.length_b   1.000
_cell.length_c   1.000
_cell.angle_alpha   90.00
_cell.angle_beta   90.00
_cell.angle_gamma   90.00
#
_symmetry.space_group_name_H-M   'P 1'
#
loop_
_entity.id
_entity.type
_entity.pdbx_description
1 polymer ?
#
loop_
_entity_poly.entity_id
_entity_poly.type
_entity_poly.pdbx_seq_one_letter_code
_entity_poly.pdbx_strand_id
1 'polypeptide(L)'
;MPLYIALCIVIGSNLGSGFLALMSSRGQGAISRRLVLGSLLFKIIGCLLVVPWIGSLSEWIKQFSFRADEVVIYFHVLYNLIRCLLMLPLVEPMARLTTRWISDDSSATAELAPRYLDTTALDTPSLALSNTVRETLRLGDAIGQMLLRFNDVMKGDSQQKREVNHLEDKVDMLFGAIKLYLSRIQQDTLSEEDSRRWAEIIDTAVNLEQAGNIIERMTSDVAAKSLNARRSFSVEGAEELQTQYED
;
A
#
# COMPACT_ATOMS: atom_id res chain seq x y z
N MET A 1 -25.04 29.34 -3.81
CA MET A 1 -24.94 28.41 -2.66
C MET A 1 -24.39 29.17 -1.46
N PRO A 2 -25.00 29.12 -0.27
CA PRO A 2 -24.42 29.68 0.95
C PRO A 2 -23.04 29.07 1.23
N LEU A 3 -22.04 29.90 1.57
CA LEU A 3 -20.66 29.45 1.77
C LEU A 3 -20.56 28.31 2.79
N TYR A 4 -21.31 28.42 3.89
CA TYR A 4 -21.47 27.37 4.90
C TYR A 4 -21.76 25.98 4.29
N ILE A 5 -22.71 25.90 3.35
CA ILE A 5 -23.11 24.64 2.72
C ILE A 5 -21.96 24.09 1.86
N ALA A 6 -21.24 24.97 1.14
CA ALA A 6 -20.09 24.56 0.34
C ALA A 6 -18.97 23.95 1.21
N LEU A 7 -18.65 24.56 2.35
CA LEU A 7 -17.66 24.04 3.29
C LEU A 7 -18.08 22.67 3.88
N CYS A 8 -19.35 22.52 4.25
CA CYS A 8 -19.91 21.25 4.72
C CYS A 8 -19.81 20.14 3.66
N ILE A 9 -20.08 20.45 2.38
CA ILE A 9 -19.96 19.50 1.28
C ILE A 9 -18.51 19.04 1.10
N VAL A 10 -17.54 19.94 1.21
CA VAL A 10 -16.11 19.58 1.09
C VAL A 10 -15.69 18.59 2.18
N ILE A 11 -16.07 18.85 3.43
CA ILE A 11 -15.77 17.96 4.56
C ILE A 11 -16.50 16.62 4.37
N GLY A 12 -17.78 16.67 4.00
CA GLY A 12 -18.61 15.49 3.77
C GLY A 12 -18.07 14.58 2.65
N SER A 13 -17.64 15.16 1.53
CA SER A 13 -17.02 14.43 0.43
C SER A 13 -15.69 13.76 0.85
N ASN A 14 -14.86 14.48 1.62
CA ASN A 14 -13.60 13.94 2.13
C ASN A 14 -13.84 12.73 3.06
N LEU A 15 -14.83 12.83 3.95
CA LEU A 15 -15.22 11.74 4.85
C LEU A 15 -15.84 10.57 4.07
N GLY A 16 -16.73 10.85 3.13
CA GLY A 16 -17.41 9.86 2.28
C GLY A 16 -16.43 9.01 1.47
N SER A 17 -15.39 9.62 0.89
CA SER A 17 -14.34 8.88 0.18
C SER A 17 -13.59 7.89 1.10
N GLY A 18 -13.37 8.26 2.37
CA GLY A 18 -12.75 7.37 3.35
C GLY A 18 -13.66 6.19 3.71
N PHE A 19 -14.97 6.44 3.83
CA PHE A 19 -15.94 5.40 4.12
C PHE A 19 -16.06 4.39 2.97
N LEU A 20 -16.11 4.88 1.72
CA LEU A 20 -16.09 4.03 0.52
C LEU A 20 -14.82 3.19 0.46
N ALA A 21 -13.65 3.79 0.71
CA ALA A 21 -12.38 3.06 0.76
C ALA A 21 -12.42 1.93 1.80
N LEU A 22 -12.97 2.17 2.99
CA LEU A 22 -13.10 1.15 4.04
C LEU A 22 -14.05 0.02 3.62
N MET A 23 -15.13 0.32 2.90
CA MET A 23 -16.02 -0.72 2.37
C MET A 23 -15.31 -1.58 1.31
N SER A 24 -14.53 -0.96 0.43
CA SER A 24 -13.78 -1.63 -0.62
C SER A 24 -12.58 -2.44 -0.09
N SER A 25 -12.03 -2.08 1.07
CA SER A 25 -10.85 -2.76 1.64
C SER A 25 -11.17 -4.11 2.30
N ARG A 26 -12.43 -4.56 2.34
CA ARG A 26 -12.83 -5.81 3.01
C ARG A 26 -12.16 -7.08 2.47
N GLY A 27 -11.68 -7.05 1.21
CA GLY A 27 -10.97 -8.16 0.57
C GLY A 27 -9.45 -8.01 0.53
N GLN A 28 -8.88 -6.99 1.19
CA GLN A 28 -7.44 -6.70 1.20
C GLN A 28 -6.78 -7.25 2.47
N GLY A 29 -5.45 -7.38 2.47
CA GLY A 29 -4.67 -7.81 3.63
C GLY A 29 -4.82 -6.90 4.86
N ALA A 30 -4.40 -7.41 6.03
CA ALA A 30 -4.52 -6.73 7.31
C ALA A 30 -3.79 -5.38 7.34
N ILE A 31 -2.63 -5.27 6.68
CA ILE A 31 -1.84 -4.04 6.58
C ILE A 31 -2.62 -2.96 5.82
N SER A 32 -3.09 -3.28 4.62
CA SER A 32 -3.85 -2.35 3.78
C SER A 32 -5.15 -1.90 4.45
N ARG A 33 -5.85 -2.83 5.11
CA ARG A 33 -7.05 -2.50 5.91
C ARG A 33 -6.77 -1.58 7.09
N ARG A 34 -5.63 -1.74 7.79
CA ARG A 34 -5.20 -0.84 8.87
C ARG A 34 -4.93 0.57 8.35
N LEU A 35 -4.25 0.69 7.20
CA LEU A 35 -3.97 1.97 6.56
C LEU A 35 -5.27 2.72 6.22
N VAL A 36 -6.21 2.02 5.59
CA VAL A 36 -7.51 2.60 5.19
C VAL A 36 -8.33 2.99 6.43
N LEU A 37 -8.36 2.14 7.46
CA LEU A 37 -9.03 2.44 8.73
C LEU A 37 -8.41 3.66 9.43
N GLY A 38 -7.08 3.72 9.54
CA GLY A 38 -6.38 4.85 10.14
C GLY A 38 -6.64 6.16 9.41
N SER A 39 -6.64 6.12 8.07
CA SER A 39 -7.01 7.27 7.23
C SER A 39 -8.43 7.75 7.49
N LEU A 40 -9.40 6.83 7.59
CA LEU A 40 -10.79 7.18 7.93
C LEU A 40 -10.90 7.80 9.33
N LEU A 41 -10.22 7.22 10.33
CA LEU A 41 -10.24 7.74 11.69
C LEU A 41 -9.66 9.16 11.77
N PHE A 42 -8.55 9.44 11.09
CA PHE A 42 -8.01 10.79 11.00
C PHE A 42 -8.97 11.77 10.30
N LYS A 43 -9.71 11.32 9.27
CA LYS A 43 -10.75 12.14 8.64
C LYS A 43 -11.92 12.42 9.59
N ILE A 44 -12.34 11.45 10.40
CA ILE A 44 -13.39 11.63 11.42
C ILE A 44 -12.95 12.64 12.48
N ILE A 45 -11.73 12.48 13.02
CA ILE A 45 -11.18 13.41 14.01
C ILE A 45 -11.09 14.83 13.43
N GLY A 46 -10.52 14.98 12.22
CA GLY A 46 -10.44 16.28 11.55
C GLY A 46 -11.82 16.91 11.31
N CYS A 47 -12.82 16.10 10.93
CA CYS A 47 -14.20 16.55 10.78
C CYS A 47 -14.77 17.08 12.11
N LEU A 48 -14.65 16.30 13.20
CA LEU A 48 -15.16 16.68 14.51
C LEU A 48 -14.50 17.94 15.08
N LEU A 49 -13.22 18.18 14.76
CA LEU A 49 -12.51 19.39 15.16
C LEU A 49 -13.00 20.64 14.41
N VAL A 50 -13.30 20.51 13.12
CA VAL A 50 -13.60 21.66 12.24
C VAL A 50 -15.10 21.99 12.19
N VAL A 51 -15.99 20.99 12.23
CA VAL A 51 -17.44 21.18 12.10
C VAL A 51 -18.03 22.23 13.06
N PRO A 52 -17.68 22.25 14.36
CA PRO A 52 -18.20 23.26 15.30
C PRO A 52 -17.80 24.70 14.91
N TRP A 53 -16.72 24.86 14.16
CA TRP A 53 -16.14 26.16 13.78
C TRP A 53 -16.56 26.61 12.38
N ILE A 54 -17.27 25.79 11.59
CA ILE A 54 -17.64 26.11 10.21
C ILE A 54 -18.43 27.41 10.10
N GLY A 55 -19.35 27.69 11.04
CA GLY A 55 -20.11 28.94 11.05
C GLY A 55 -19.19 30.16 11.11
N SER A 56 -18.33 30.21 12.13
CA SER A 56 -17.36 31.30 12.33
C SER A 56 -16.35 31.39 11.18
N LEU A 57 -15.85 30.26 10.69
CA LEU A 57 -14.97 30.19 9.53
C LEU A 57 -15.65 30.77 8.28
N SER A 58 -16.92 30.46 8.05
CA SER A 58 -17.64 30.98 6.89
C SER A 58 -17.82 32.50 6.95
N GLU A 59 -18.08 33.08 8.12
CA GLU A 59 -18.16 34.53 8.28
C GLU A 59 -16.80 35.22 8.18
N TRP A 60 -15.74 34.59 8.70
CA TRP A 60 -14.38 35.09 8.55
C TRP A 60 -13.91 35.08 7.09
N ILE A 61 -14.18 34.00 6.35
CA ILE A 61 -13.79 33.88 4.93
C ILE A 61 -14.54 34.90 4.07
N LYS A 62 -15.80 35.24 4.38
CA LYS A 62 -16.56 36.28 3.66
C LYS A 62 -15.92 37.66 3.72
N GLN A 63 -15.03 37.92 4.68
CA GLN A 63 -14.29 39.19 4.76
C GLN A 63 -13.27 39.33 3.62
N PHE A 64 -12.86 38.20 3.04
CA PHE A 64 -11.99 38.17 1.88
C PHE A 64 -12.84 38.14 0.61
N SER A 65 -12.56 39.02 -0.36
CA SER A 65 -13.30 39.13 -1.62
C SER A 65 -12.93 38.01 -2.63
N PHE A 66 -12.93 36.76 -2.17
CA PHE A 66 -12.68 35.58 -3.02
C PHE A 66 -13.93 35.14 -3.76
N ARG A 67 -13.73 34.50 -4.92
CA ARG A 67 -14.82 33.84 -5.64
C ARG A 67 -15.20 32.52 -4.96
N ALA A 68 -16.44 32.08 -5.12
CA ALA A 68 -16.96 30.91 -4.42
C ALA A 68 -16.21 29.60 -4.77
N ASP A 69 -15.75 29.46 -6.02
CA ASP A 69 -14.92 28.37 -6.51
C ASP A 69 -13.52 28.36 -5.87
N GLU A 70 -12.88 29.52 -5.78
CA GLU A 70 -11.58 29.69 -5.13
C GLU A 70 -11.63 29.31 -3.65
N VAL A 71 -12.66 29.76 -2.94
CA VAL A 71 -12.84 29.43 -1.52
C VAL A 71 -12.94 27.93 -1.28
N VAL A 72 -13.67 27.21 -2.13
CA VAL A 72 -13.80 25.74 -2.02
C VAL A 72 -12.45 25.06 -2.21
N ILE A 73 -11.66 25.49 -3.19
CA ILE A 73 -10.33 24.93 -3.47
C ILE A 73 -9.37 25.23 -2.31
N TYR A 74 -9.26 26.49 -1.89
CA TYR A 74 -8.37 26.89 -0.80
C TYR A 74 -8.75 26.23 0.50
N PHE A 75 -10.04 26.17 0.82
CA PHE A 75 -10.53 25.47 2.00
C PHE A 75 -10.18 23.99 1.95
N HIS A 76 -10.38 23.32 0.81
CA HIS A 76 -10.02 21.91 0.67
C HIS A 76 -8.53 21.68 0.94
N VAL A 77 -7.65 22.44 0.30
CA VAL A 77 -6.20 22.30 0.46
C VAL A 77 -5.79 22.59 1.90
N LEU A 78 -6.23 23.73 2.47
CA LEU A 78 -5.86 24.15 3.81
C LEU A 78 -6.39 23.20 4.89
N TYR A 79 -7.63 22.73 4.76
CA TYR A 79 -8.21 21.73 5.65
C TYR A 79 -7.38 20.45 5.69
N ASN A 80 -7.03 19.91 4.52
CA ASN A 80 -6.22 18.69 4.45
C ASN A 80 -4.80 18.91 4.98
N LEU A 81 -4.18 20.05 4.69
CA LEU A 81 -2.83 20.40 5.16
C LEU A 81 -2.80 20.52 6.69
N ILE A 82 -3.69 21.31 7.28
CA ILE A 82 -3.77 21.49 8.73
C ILE A 82 -4.04 20.15 9.41
N ARG A 83 -5.00 19.37 8.90
CA ARG A 83 -5.28 18.04 9.44
C ARG A 83 -4.03 17.15 9.37
N CYS A 84 -3.30 17.15 8.26
CA CYS A 84 -2.08 16.36 8.11
C CYS A 84 -1.04 16.74 9.18
N LEU A 85 -0.77 18.03 9.35
CA LEU A 85 0.18 18.53 10.36
C LEU A 85 -0.25 18.19 11.79
N LEU A 86 -1.54 18.35 12.11
CA LEU A 86 -2.08 18.04 13.43
C LEU A 86 -2.07 16.53 13.74
N MET A 87 -2.27 15.69 12.73
CA MET A 87 -2.33 14.24 12.91
C MET A 87 -0.96 13.55 12.85
N LEU A 88 0.08 14.21 12.32
CA LEU A 88 1.44 13.68 12.23
C LEU A 88 2.00 13.13 13.57
N PRO A 89 1.90 13.84 14.70
CA PRO A 89 2.34 13.28 15.99
C PRO A 89 1.45 12.13 16.51
N LEU A 90 0.24 11.95 15.97
CA LEU A 90 -0.70 10.90 16.37
C LEU A 90 -0.59 9.64 15.50
N VAL A 91 0.32 9.60 14.52
CA VAL A 91 0.48 8.46 13.61
C VAL A 91 0.79 7.16 14.36
N GLU A 92 1.74 7.18 15.30
CA GLU A 92 2.11 5.98 16.04
C GLU A 92 1.01 5.49 17.00
N PRO A 93 0.36 6.34 17.81
CA PRO A 93 -0.85 5.95 18.55
C PRO A 93 -1.95 5.38 17.67
N MET A 94 -2.19 5.99 16.50
CA MET A 94 -3.19 5.53 15.55
C MET A 94 -2.84 4.16 14.97
N ALA A 95 -1.57 3.92 14.63
CA ALA A 95 -1.11 2.62 14.19
C ALA A 95 -1.42 1.54 15.23
N ARG A 96 -1.08 1.78 16.51
CA ARG A 96 -1.40 0.86 17.61
C ARG A 96 -2.90 0.62 17.78
N LEU A 97 -3.72 1.66 17.63
CA LEU A 97 -5.18 1.55 17.70
C LEU A 97 -5.73 0.67 16.56
N THR A 98 -5.30 0.92 15.33
CA THR A 98 -5.75 0.15 14.16
C THR A 98 -5.33 -1.32 14.21
N THR A 99 -4.12 -1.61 14.71
CA THR A 99 -3.65 -2.99 14.96
C THR A 99 -4.49 -3.71 16.00
N ARG A 100 -5.03 -3.00 17.00
CA ARG A 100 -5.92 -3.60 18.00
C ARG A 100 -7.31 -3.92 17.45
N TRP A 101 -7.81 -3.13 16.50
CA TRP A 101 -9.13 -3.34 15.89
C TRP A 101 -9.11 -4.36 14.76
N ILE A 102 -7.99 -4.41 14.03
CA ILE A 102 -7.74 -5.36 12.96
C ILE A 102 -6.55 -6.19 13.39
N SER A 103 -6.80 -7.21 14.19
CA SER A 103 -5.80 -8.18 14.60
C SER A 103 -5.24 -8.92 13.39
N ASP A 104 -3.96 -9.24 13.47
CA ASP A 104 -3.32 -10.16 12.54
C ASP A 104 -3.98 -11.53 12.66
N ASP A 105 -4.29 -12.16 11.53
CA ASP A 105 -4.43 -13.61 11.51
C ASP A 105 -3.03 -14.16 11.82
N SER A 106 -2.85 -14.67 13.04
CA SER A 106 -1.56 -15.09 13.58
C SER A 106 -0.88 -16.19 12.77
N SER A 107 -1.64 -16.92 11.93
CA SER A 107 -1.12 -17.89 10.96
C SER A 107 -0.59 -17.21 9.69
N ALA A 108 -1.34 -16.27 9.11
CA ALA A 108 -0.94 -15.57 7.89
C ALA A 108 0.28 -14.65 8.12
N THR A 109 0.34 -13.99 9.28
CA THR A 109 1.41 -13.02 9.58
C THR A 109 2.77 -13.68 9.80
N ALA A 110 2.79 -14.89 10.37
CA ALA A 110 4.02 -15.68 10.51
C ALA A 110 4.59 -16.14 9.16
N GLU A 111 3.73 -16.31 8.16
CA GLU A 111 4.15 -16.67 6.80
C GLU A 111 4.69 -15.48 6.01
N LEU A 112 4.13 -14.29 6.25
CA LEU A 112 4.52 -13.03 5.62
C LEU A 112 5.78 -12.41 6.25
N ALA A 113 6.01 -12.59 7.55
CA ALA A 113 7.10 -11.95 8.28
C ALA A 113 8.50 -12.31 7.73
N PRO A 114 9.47 -11.38 7.80
CA PRO A 114 10.87 -11.66 7.48
C PRO A 114 11.42 -12.72 8.43
N ARG A 115 12.19 -13.68 7.90
CA ARG A 115 12.70 -14.83 8.67
C ARG A 115 14.17 -14.73 8.98
N TYR A 116 14.95 -14.14 8.06
CA TYR A 116 16.40 -14.15 8.13
C TYR A 116 16.99 -12.82 8.59
N LEU A 117 16.21 -11.74 8.58
CA LEU A 117 16.65 -10.39 8.94
C LEU A 117 16.84 -10.24 10.46
N ASP A 118 17.94 -10.80 10.98
CA ASP A 118 18.33 -10.74 12.39
C ASP A 118 19.08 -9.44 12.70
N THR A 119 18.52 -8.61 13.57
CA THR A 119 19.13 -7.33 13.96
C THR A 119 20.43 -7.49 14.76
N THR A 120 20.65 -8.64 15.40
CA THR A 120 21.90 -8.90 16.14
C THR A 120 23.09 -9.14 15.23
N ALA A 121 22.84 -9.50 13.96
CA ALA A 121 23.88 -9.68 12.96
C ALA A 121 24.35 -8.36 12.30
N LEU A 122 23.73 -7.22 12.61
CA LEU A 122 24.06 -5.93 11.99
C LEU A 122 25.50 -5.47 12.27
N ASP A 123 26.07 -5.91 13.39
CA ASP A 123 27.48 -5.63 13.75
C ASP A 123 28.48 -6.47 12.93
N THR A 124 28.00 -7.43 12.13
CA THR A 124 28.80 -8.26 11.22
C THR A 124 28.28 -8.13 9.80
N PRO A 125 28.76 -7.13 9.02
CA PRO A 125 28.13 -6.77 7.74
C PRO A 125 28.01 -7.91 6.72
N SER A 126 29.02 -8.76 6.60
CA SER A 126 29.00 -9.91 5.70
C SER A 126 27.90 -10.94 6.04
N LEU A 127 27.62 -11.13 7.34
CA LEU A 127 26.53 -11.98 7.82
C LEU A 127 25.17 -11.31 7.58
N ALA A 128 25.05 -10.01 7.89
CA ALA A 128 23.85 -9.23 7.63
C ALA A 128 23.46 -9.25 6.14
N LEU A 129 24.43 -9.09 5.23
CA LEU A 129 24.20 -9.18 3.79
C LEU A 129 23.77 -10.59 3.38
N SER A 130 24.43 -11.63 3.90
CA SER A 130 24.05 -13.03 3.64
C SER A 130 22.61 -13.34 4.07
N ASN A 131 22.19 -12.79 5.21
CA ASN A 131 20.81 -12.89 5.69
C ASN A 131 19.82 -12.18 4.76
N THR A 132 20.21 -11.00 4.26
CA THR A 132 19.39 -10.22 3.32
C THR A 132 19.23 -10.94 1.98
N VAL A 133 20.27 -11.62 1.48
CA VAL A 133 20.17 -12.47 0.28
C VAL A 133 19.11 -13.55 0.45
N ARG A 134 19.07 -14.25 1.59
CA ARG A 134 18.06 -15.29 1.85
C ARG A 134 16.65 -14.71 1.88
N GLU A 135 16.48 -13.52 2.42
CA GLU A 135 15.18 -12.85 2.43
C GLU A 135 14.76 -12.39 1.02
N THR A 136 15.73 -11.96 0.21
CA THR A 136 15.50 -11.59 -1.20
C THR A 136 15.08 -12.81 -2.03
N LEU A 137 15.65 -13.99 -1.76
CA LEU A 137 15.21 -15.24 -2.40
C LEU A 137 13.75 -15.58 -2.07
N ARG A 138 13.30 -15.36 -0.81
CA ARG A 138 11.89 -15.54 -0.44
C ARG A 138 10.95 -14.58 -1.18
N LEU A 139 11.43 -13.38 -1.48
CA LEU A 139 10.71 -12.41 -2.29
C LEU A 139 10.59 -12.94 -3.74
N GLY A 140 11.68 -13.49 -4.30
CA GLY A 140 11.65 -14.21 -5.59
C GLY A 140 10.67 -15.38 -5.62
N ASP A 141 10.62 -16.20 -4.57
CA ASP A 141 9.65 -17.31 -4.44
C ASP A 141 8.20 -16.81 -4.46
N ALA A 142 7.93 -15.65 -3.85
CA ALA A 142 6.61 -15.03 -3.87
C ALA A 142 6.23 -14.56 -5.28
N ILE A 143 7.17 -13.94 -6.01
CA ILE A 143 6.97 -13.55 -7.42
C ILE A 143 6.69 -14.77 -8.30
N GLY A 144 7.44 -15.86 -8.12
CA GLY A 144 7.17 -17.12 -8.83
C GLY A 144 5.76 -17.65 -8.58
N GLN A 145 5.29 -17.59 -7.33
CA GLN A 145 3.91 -17.97 -6.99
C GLN A 145 2.88 -17.01 -7.61
N MET A 146 3.15 -15.71 -7.63
CA MET A 146 2.25 -14.73 -8.28
C MET A 146 2.07 -15.05 -9.76
N LEU A 147 3.14 -15.42 -10.46
CA LEU A 147 3.06 -15.83 -11.88
C LEU A 147 2.20 -17.07 -12.08
N LEU A 148 2.35 -18.08 -11.21
CA LEU A 148 1.51 -19.29 -11.26
C LEU A 148 0.02 -18.95 -11.06
N ARG A 149 -0.30 -18.11 -10.08
CA ARG A 149 -1.68 -17.67 -9.82
C ARG A 149 -2.23 -16.78 -10.92
N PHE A 150 -1.39 -15.91 -11.49
CA PHE A 150 -1.76 -15.11 -12.65
C PHE A 150 -2.17 -15.99 -13.84
N ASN A 151 -1.41 -17.06 -14.11
CA ASN A 151 -1.77 -18.03 -15.15
C ASN A 151 -3.14 -18.71 -14.88
N ASP A 152 -3.44 -19.03 -13.62
CA ASP A 152 -4.76 -19.57 -13.26
C ASP A 152 -5.89 -18.55 -13.48
N VAL A 153 -5.65 -17.27 -13.17
CA VAL A 153 -6.60 -16.17 -13.47
C VAL A 153 -6.83 -16.02 -14.97
N MET A 154 -5.76 -16.11 -15.77
CA MET A 154 -5.83 -16.09 -17.24
C MET A 154 -6.68 -17.23 -17.81
N LYS A 155 -6.62 -18.42 -17.18
CA LYS A 155 -7.46 -19.58 -17.52
C LYS A 155 -8.93 -19.44 -17.08
N GLY A 156 -9.27 -18.34 -16.40
CA GLY A 156 -10.62 -17.99 -16.00
C GLY A 156 -10.94 -18.23 -14.53
N ASP A 157 -10.01 -18.72 -13.71
CA ASP A 157 -10.22 -18.82 -12.27
C ASP A 157 -10.01 -17.45 -11.59
N SER A 158 -11.02 -16.59 -11.72
CA SER A 158 -11.02 -15.25 -11.12
C SER A 158 -10.91 -15.25 -9.58
N GLN A 159 -11.07 -16.41 -8.90
CA GLN A 159 -10.87 -16.49 -7.45
C GLN A 159 -9.40 -16.37 -7.08
N GLN A 160 -8.48 -16.83 -7.95
CA GLN A 160 -7.04 -16.75 -7.72
C GLN A 160 -6.50 -15.32 -7.69
N LYS A 161 -7.28 -14.32 -8.15
CA LYS A 161 -6.93 -12.91 -7.98
C LYS A 161 -6.69 -12.56 -6.50
N ARG A 162 -7.46 -13.15 -5.59
CA ARG A 162 -7.28 -12.92 -4.15
C ARG A 162 -5.93 -13.44 -3.66
N GLU A 163 -5.49 -14.57 -4.18
CA GLU A 163 -4.18 -15.14 -3.85
C GLU A 163 -3.04 -14.29 -4.40
N VAL A 164 -3.17 -13.75 -5.63
CA VAL A 164 -2.18 -12.78 -6.17
C VAL A 164 -2.08 -11.55 -5.28
N ASN A 165 -3.21 -10.98 -4.85
CA ASN A 165 -3.21 -9.83 -3.94
C ASN A 165 -2.55 -10.16 -2.59
N HIS A 166 -2.78 -11.38 -2.07
CA HIS A 166 -2.15 -11.80 -0.82
C HIS A 166 -0.63 -11.98 -0.95
N LEU A 167 -0.17 -12.46 -2.10
CA LEU A 167 1.26 -12.58 -2.41
C LEU A 167 1.91 -11.22 -2.67
N GLU A 168 1.18 -10.25 -3.23
CA GLU A 168 1.65 -8.87 -3.36
C GLU A 168 1.84 -8.21 -1.98
N ASP A 169 0.89 -8.36 -1.05
CA ASP A 169 1.03 -7.93 0.35
C ASP A 169 2.32 -8.53 1.00
N LYS A 170 2.69 -9.77 0.62
CA LYS A 170 3.94 -10.43 1.06
C LYS A 170 5.18 -9.78 0.47
N VAL A 171 5.17 -9.53 -0.85
CA VAL A 171 6.28 -8.88 -1.56
C VAL A 171 6.56 -7.51 -0.96
N ASP A 172 5.52 -6.71 -0.73
CA ASP A 172 5.61 -5.39 -0.11
C ASP A 172 6.20 -5.43 1.29
N MET A 173 5.72 -6.37 2.12
CA MET A 173 6.24 -6.54 3.48
C MET A 173 7.72 -6.93 3.47
N LEU A 174 8.09 -7.93 2.66
CA LEU A 174 9.48 -8.41 2.58
C LEU A 174 10.42 -7.34 2.02
N PHE A 175 10.01 -6.64 0.96
CA PHE A 175 10.77 -5.54 0.37
C PHE A 175 10.99 -4.42 1.38
N GLY A 176 9.92 -4.01 2.08
CA GLY A 176 10.00 -3.00 3.14
C GLY A 176 10.97 -3.39 4.25
N ALA A 177 10.92 -4.66 4.69
CA ALA A 177 11.82 -5.19 5.71
C ALA A 177 13.28 -5.23 5.23
N ILE A 178 13.54 -5.68 4.00
CA ILE A 178 14.88 -5.68 3.38
C ILE A 178 15.43 -4.26 3.31
N LYS A 179 14.64 -3.31 2.80
CA LYS A 179 15.05 -1.90 2.68
C LYS A 179 15.39 -1.27 4.02
N LEU A 180 14.58 -1.52 5.05
CA LEU A 180 14.82 -1.04 6.42
C LEU A 180 16.03 -1.70 7.07
N TYR A 181 16.28 -2.98 6.77
CA TYR A 181 17.43 -3.70 7.31
C TYR A 181 18.73 -3.20 6.68
N LEU A 182 18.77 -3.11 5.34
CA LEU A 182 19.92 -2.60 4.60
C LEU A 182 20.27 -1.14 4.92
N SER A 183 19.28 -0.29 5.24
CA SER A 183 19.53 1.11 5.62
C SER A 183 20.18 1.26 7.00
N ARG A 184 20.12 0.22 7.85
CA ARG A 184 20.78 0.20 9.16
C ARG A 184 22.23 -0.29 9.10
N ILE A 185 22.65 -0.85 7.97
CA ILE A 185 24.04 -1.26 7.76
C ILE A 185 24.87 0.00 7.49
N GLN A 186 25.92 0.22 8.28
CA GLN A 186 26.82 1.36 8.11
C GLN A 186 27.68 1.16 6.85
N GLN A 187 27.37 1.88 5.78
CA GLN A 187 28.07 1.74 4.49
C GLN A 187 29.57 2.04 4.60
N ASP A 188 29.97 2.98 5.47
CA ASP A 188 31.37 3.37 5.66
C ASP A 188 32.25 2.26 6.28
N THR A 189 31.61 1.22 6.83
CA THR A 189 32.30 0.05 7.42
C THR A 189 32.40 -1.13 6.46
N LEU A 190 31.79 -1.03 5.28
CA LEU A 190 31.78 -2.10 4.29
C LEU A 190 33.11 -2.18 3.55
N SER A 191 33.55 -3.41 3.27
CA SER A 191 34.57 -3.65 2.26
C SER A 191 34.02 -3.28 0.87
N GLU A 192 34.90 -3.06 -0.12
CA GLU A 192 34.44 -2.82 -1.50
C GLU A 192 33.58 -3.97 -2.03
N GLU A 193 33.89 -5.21 -1.65
CA GLU A 193 33.12 -6.38 -2.04
C GLU A 193 31.72 -6.37 -1.40
N ASP A 194 31.64 -6.08 -0.11
CA ASP A 194 30.37 -6.01 0.61
C ASP A 194 29.52 -4.82 0.13
N SER A 195 30.13 -3.70 -0.23
CA SER A 195 29.43 -2.56 -0.82
C SER A 195 28.82 -2.89 -2.18
N ARG A 196 29.53 -3.67 -3.02
CA ARG A 196 28.98 -4.18 -4.28
C ARG A 196 27.80 -5.11 -4.03
N ARG A 197 27.95 -6.07 -3.11
CA ARG A 197 26.88 -6.99 -2.72
C ARG A 197 25.65 -6.26 -2.17
N TRP A 198 25.86 -5.25 -1.32
CA TRP A 198 24.77 -4.41 -0.80
C TRP A 198 23.97 -3.77 -1.94
N ALA A 199 24.66 -3.21 -2.93
CA ALA A 199 24.04 -2.57 -4.10
C ALA A 199 23.29 -3.58 -4.98
N GLU A 200 23.88 -4.74 -5.24
CA GLU A 200 23.24 -5.82 -6.00
C GLU A 200 21.95 -6.32 -5.33
N ILE A 201 21.97 -6.49 -4.00
CA ILE A 201 20.82 -6.98 -3.24
C ILE A 201 19.67 -5.98 -3.29
N ILE A 202 19.93 -4.69 -3.04
CA ILE A 202 18.86 -3.69 -3.06
C ILE A 202 18.29 -3.51 -4.47
N ASP A 203 19.14 -3.51 -5.50
CA ASP A 203 18.69 -3.40 -6.89
C ASP A 203 17.83 -4.60 -7.30
N THR A 204 18.26 -5.81 -6.95
CA THR A 204 17.48 -7.04 -7.18
C THR A 204 16.13 -6.99 -6.46
N ALA A 205 16.12 -6.57 -5.19
CA ALA A 205 14.89 -6.47 -4.41
C ALA A 205 13.91 -5.43 -5.00
N VAL A 206 14.41 -4.30 -5.48
CA VAL A 206 13.61 -3.27 -6.19
C VAL A 206 13.02 -3.84 -7.48
N ASN A 207 13.83 -4.52 -8.29
CA ASN A 207 13.38 -5.08 -9.57
C ASN A 207 12.28 -6.13 -9.36
N LEU A 208 12.41 -6.97 -8.33
CA LEU A 208 11.40 -7.97 -8.00
C LEU A 208 10.10 -7.35 -7.46
N GLU A 209 10.17 -6.30 -6.63
CA GLU A 209 8.98 -5.57 -6.18
C GLU A 209 8.23 -4.94 -7.37
N GLN A 210 8.96 -4.36 -8.32
CA GLN A 210 8.37 -3.81 -9.53
C GLN A 210 7.70 -4.89 -10.38
N ALA A 211 8.33 -6.07 -10.49
CA ALA A 211 7.72 -7.22 -11.17
C ALA A 211 6.41 -7.65 -10.48
N GLY A 212 6.38 -7.71 -9.14
CA GLY A 212 5.18 -8.02 -8.37
C GLY A 212 4.04 -7.03 -8.65
N ASN A 213 4.33 -5.74 -8.63
CA ASN A 213 3.40 -4.67 -8.98
C ASN A 213 2.83 -4.81 -10.40
N ILE A 214 3.67 -5.20 -11.37
CA ILE A 214 3.22 -5.43 -12.76
C ILE A 214 2.27 -6.63 -12.81
N ILE A 215 2.61 -7.73 -12.14
CA ILE A 215 1.78 -8.94 -12.11
C ILE A 215 0.42 -8.67 -11.45
N GLU A 216 0.37 -7.93 -10.34
CA GLU A 216 -0.89 -7.52 -9.69
C GLU A 216 -1.78 -6.76 -10.67
N ARG A 217 -1.23 -5.73 -11.34
CA ARG A 217 -1.97 -4.90 -12.29
C ARG A 217 -2.52 -5.73 -13.46
N MET A 218 -1.68 -6.57 -14.04
CA MET A 218 -2.07 -7.48 -15.12
C MET A 218 -3.19 -8.42 -14.67
N THR A 219 -3.05 -9.01 -13.48
CA THR A 219 -4.09 -9.87 -12.88
C THR A 219 -5.40 -9.12 -12.69
N SER A 220 -5.33 -7.89 -12.20
CA SER A 220 -6.48 -7.02 -11.98
C SER A 220 -7.22 -6.70 -13.28
N ASP A 221 -6.51 -6.38 -14.35
CA ASP A 221 -7.06 -6.10 -15.69
C ASP A 221 -7.71 -7.33 -16.32
N VAL A 222 -7.04 -8.48 -16.22
CA VAL A 222 -7.50 -9.76 -16.77
C VAL A 222 -8.78 -10.22 -16.07
N ALA A 223 -8.79 -10.20 -14.73
CA ALA A 223 -9.96 -10.58 -13.95
C ALA A 223 -11.15 -9.66 -14.25
N ALA A 224 -10.93 -8.36 -14.39
CA ALA A 224 -11.99 -7.41 -14.75
C ALA A 224 -12.59 -7.69 -16.14
N LYS A 225 -11.76 -8.04 -17.13
CA LYS A 225 -12.23 -8.42 -18.48
C LYS A 225 -13.01 -9.74 -18.46
N SER A 226 -12.52 -10.75 -17.75
CA SER A 226 -13.21 -12.05 -17.61
C SER A 226 -14.59 -11.93 -16.95
N LEU A 227 -14.69 -11.16 -15.87
CA LEU A 227 -15.94 -10.92 -15.14
C LEU A 227 -16.96 -10.12 -15.97
N ASN A 228 -16.51 -9.13 -16.73
CA ASN A 228 -17.38 -8.34 -17.61
C ASN A 228 -17.86 -9.12 -18.85
N ALA A 229 -17.11 -10.13 -19.30
CA ALA A 229 -17.39 -10.84 -20.53
C ALA A 229 -18.19 -12.15 -20.39
N ARG A 230 -18.27 -12.76 -19.19
CA ARG A 230 -18.74 -14.17 -19.02
C ARG A 230 -18.07 -15.12 -20.05
N ARG A 231 -16.85 -14.82 -20.49
CA ARG A 231 -16.10 -15.60 -21.48
C ARG A 231 -14.67 -15.79 -21.01
N SER A 232 -14.17 -17.02 -21.11
CA SER A 232 -12.76 -17.38 -21.03
C SER A 232 -11.99 -16.78 -22.22
N PHE A 233 -10.66 -16.68 -22.12
CA PHE A 233 -9.80 -16.41 -23.27
C PHE A 233 -10.09 -17.40 -24.41
N SER A 234 -9.90 -16.96 -25.67
CA SER A 234 -9.96 -17.89 -26.80
C SER A 234 -8.78 -18.86 -26.71
N VAL A 235 -8.93 -20.05 -27.29
CA VAL A 235 -7.92 -21.09 -27.26
C VAL A 235 -6.60 -20.59 -27.86
N GLU A 236 -6.68 -19.78 -28.93
CA GLU A 236 -5.51 -19.23 -29.62
C GLU A 236 -4.75 -18.22 -28.74
N GLY A 237 -5.44 -17.36 -28.01
CA GLY A 237 -4.79 -16.38 -27.13
C GLY A 237 -4.16 -16.99 -25.87
N ALA A 238 -4.67 -18.14 -25.42
CA ALA A 238 -4.07 -18.89 -24.32
C ALA A 238 -2.78 -19.61 -24.76
N GLU A 239 -2.74 -20.17 -25.97
CA GLU A 239 -1.53 -20.80 -26.54
C GLU A 239 -0.41 -19.79 -26.81
N GLU A 240 -0.75 -18.60 -27.32
CA GLU A 240 0.25 -17.55 -27.58
C GLU A 240 0.95 -17.08 -26.29
N LEU A 241 0.19 -16.92 -25.21
CA LEU A 241 0.73 -16.53 -23.90
C LEU A 241 1.50 -17.66 -23.22
N GLN A 242 1.10 -18.92 -23.44
CA GLN A 242 1.85 -20.06 -22.92
C GLN A 242 3.20 -20.21 -23.63
N THR A 243 3.24 -19.94 -24.94
CA THR A 243 4.49 -19.95 -25.71
C THR A 243 5.47 -18.88 -25.20
N GLN A 244 4.99 -17.68 -24.85
CA GLN A 244 5.83 -16.63 -24.27
C GLN A 244 6.29 -16.89 -22.82
N TYR A 245 5.66 -17.81 -22.09
CA TYR A 245 6.06 -18.16 -20.72
C TYR A 245 7.13 -19.26 -20.68
N GLU A 246 7.24 -20.05 -21.76
CA GLU A 246 8.18 -21.18 -21.86
C GLU A 246 9.53 -20.82 -22.50
N ASP A 247 9.62 -19.65 -23.15
CA ASP A 247 10.86 -19.02 -23.68
C ASP A 247 11.54 -18.09 -22.65
#